data_AF-A0A3C0TL98-F1
#
_entry.id   AF-A0A3C0TL98-F1
#
_cell.length_a   1.000
_cell.length_b   1.000
_cell.length_c   1.000
_cell.angle_alpha   90.00
_cell.angle_beta   90.00
_cell.angle_gamma   90.00
#
_symmetry.space_group_name_H-M   'P 1'
#
loop_
_entity.id
_entity.type
_entity.pdbx_description
1 polymer ?
#
loop_
_entity_poly.entity_id
_entity_poly.type
_entity_poly.pdbx_seq_one_letter_code
_entity_poly.pdbx_strand_id
1 'polypeptide(L)'
;MNTLTEAGLNHVSEFRAAEVCQICPTREIALFANIKTTDLEEMHSPIQYMVYEKGDKLYEIDEKAEYIYTLHDGIIKLEQSLPTGERRIVRLLSRGDLAGVEAVTAAGYQHDAIA
;
A
#
# COMPACT_ATOMS: atom_id res chain seq x y z
N MET A 1 23.79 19.92 19.00
CA MET A 1 22.93 18.72 19.11
C MET A 1 21.84 18.88 18.08
N ASN A 2 21.95 18.13 16.98
CA ASN A 2 21.26 18.40 15.71
C ASN A 2 19.77 18.06 15.76
N THR A 3 18.98 19.02 15.29
CA THR A 3 17.64 18.92 14.72
C THR A 3 17.67 18.09 13.43
N LEU A 4 16.88 17.02 13.34
CA LEU A 4 16.53 16.36 12.08
C LEU A 4 15.10 15.80 12.14
N THR A 5 14.23 16.50 11.40
CA THR A 5 13.15 15.97 10.55
C THR A 5 11.96 15.25 11.18
N GLU A 6 11.01 16.04 11.70
CA GLU A 6 9.57 15.73 11.61
C GLU A 6 9.11 16.00 10.17
N ALA A 7 9.15 14.98 9.31
CA ALA A 7 8.55 15.02 7.99
C ALA A 7 7.16 14.37 8.03
N GLY A 8 6.13 15.23 8.07
CA GLY A 8 4.84 15.03 7.42
C GLY A 8 4.08 13.72 7.67
N LEU A 9 3.62 13.48 8.90
CA LEU A 9 2.53 12.53 9.16
C LEU A 9 1.19 13.21 8.80
N ASN A 10 0.83 13.15 7.52
CA ASN A 10 -0.47 13.63 7.06
C ASN A 10 -1.59 12.71 7.61
N HIS A 11 -2.26 13.21 8.64
CA HIS A 11 -3.64 12.91 9.05
C HIS A 11 -4.08 11.43 9.05
N VAL A 12 -3.41 10.59 9.85
CA VAL A 12 -3.95 9.27 10.21
C VAL A 12 -5.07 9.47 11.22
N SER A 13 -6.31 9.50 10.75
CA SER A 13 -7.49 9.43 11.61
C SER A 13 -7.70 7.97 12.04
N GLU A 14 -7.79 7.73 13.35
CA GLU A 14 -8.17 6.43 13.93
C GLU A 14 -9.60 6.06 13.51
N PHE A 15 -9.75 5.49 12.33
CA PHE A 15 -10.99 4.91 11.86
C PHE A 15 -10.96 3.41 12.09
N ARG A 16 -12.09 2.83 12.50
CA ARG A 16 -12.22 1.38 12.61
C ARG A 16 -12.03 0.76 11.24
N ALA A 17 -11.16 -0.25 11.15
CA ALA A 17 -10.85 -0.96 9.91
C ALA A 17 -12.11 -1.41 9.15
N ALA A 18 -13.13 -1.88 9.88
CA ALA A 18 -14.42 -2.27 9.35
C ALA A 18 -15.17 -1.11 8.65
N GLU A 19 -15.19 0.09 9.24
CA GLU A 19 -15.92 1.25 8.71
C GLU A 19 -15.29 1.72 7.40
N VAL A 20 -13.96 1.88 7.36
CA VAL A 20 -13.21 2.25 6.15
C VAL A 20 -13.43 1.23 5.03
N CYS A 21 -13.35 -0.05 5.36
CA CYS A 21 -13.51 -1.12 4.38
C CYS A 21 -14.97 -1.26 3.90
N GLN A 22 -15.98 -0.91 4.71
CA GLN A 22 -17.38 -0.95 4.31
C GLN A 22 -17.73 0.15 3.29
N ILE A 23 -17.17 1.35 3.44
CA ILE A 23 -17.44 2.47 2.53
C ILE A 23 -16.46 2.53 1.35
N CYS A 24 -15.50 1.60 1.30
CA CYS A 24 -14.48 1.53 0.28
C CYS A 24 -15.07 1.29 -1.14
N PRO A 25 -14.86 2.20 -2.11
CA PRO A 25 -15.40 2.05 -3.47
C PRO A 25 -14.84 0.88 -4.28
N THR A 26 -13.78 0.23 -3.82
CA THR A 26 -13.21 -0.98 -4.48
C THR A 26 -13.47 -2.25 -3.70
N ARG A 27 -14.27 -2.22 -2.62
CA ARG A 27 -14.51 -3.39 -1.76
C ARG A 27 -14.86 -4.63 -2.57
N GLU A 28 -15.75 -4.51 -3.56
CA GLU A 28 -16.24 -5.64 -4.37
C GLU A 28 -15.16 -6.33 -5.22
N ILE A 29 -14.04 -5.65 -5.48
CA ILE A 29 -12.93 -6.16 -6.31
C ILE A 29 -11.62 -6.30 -5.53
N ALA A 30 -11.60 -5.86 -4.27
CA ALA A 30 -10.42 -5.90 -3.42
C ALA A 30 -10.18 -7.30 -2.84
N LEU A 31 -8.98 -7.52 -2.28
CA LEU A 31 -8.59 -8.78 -1.64
C LEU A 31 -9.61 -9.29 -0.60
N PHE A 32 -10.27 -8.37 0.10
CA PHE A 32 -11.19 -8.67 1.20
C PHE A 32 -12.68 -8.57 0.83
N ALA A 33 -13.01 -8.60 -0.47
CA ALA A 33 -14.39 -8.47 -0.96
C ALA A 33 -15.39 -9.41 -0.25
N ASN A 34 -14.95 -10.64 0.02
CA ASN A 34 -15.77 -11.71 0.59
C ASN A 34 -15.66 -11.87 2.10
N ILE A 35 -14.92 -11.00 2.80
CA ILE A 35 -14.85 -11.03 4.27
C ILE A 35 -16.12 -10.41 4.85
N LYS A 36 -16.76 -11.10 5.81
CA LYS A 36 -17.96 -10.58 6.47
C LYS A 36 -17.61 -9.38 7.33
N THR A 37 -18.56 -8.49 7.54
CA THR A 37 -18.35 -7.31 8.41
C THR A 37 -17.95 -7.71 9.83
N THR A 38 -18.55 -8.76 10.38
CA THR A 38 -18.18 -9.29 11.71
C THR A 38 -16.72 -9.69 11.79
N ASP A 39 -16.18 -10.28 10.71
CA ASP A 39 -14.80 -10.73 10.67
C ASP A 39 -13.84 -9.52 10.55
N LEU A 40 -14.27 -8.44 9.86
CA LEU A 40 -13.53 -7.17 9.80
C LEU A 40 -13.51 -6.43 11.14
N GLU A 41 -14.57 -6.55 11.94
CA GLU A 41 -14.63 -5.96 13.29
C GLU A 41 -13.65 -6.65 14.25
N GLU A 42 -13.35 -7.93 14.03
CA GLU A 42 -12.36 -8.70 14.78
C GLU A 42 -10.91 -8.54 14.27
N MET A 43 -10.72 -7.91 13.10
CA MET A 43 -9.39 -7.61 12.59
C MET A 43 -8.74 -6.51 13.44
N HIS A 44 -7.79 -6.91 14.28
CA HIS A 44 -7.04 -6.03 15.17
C HIS A 44 -6.01 -5.15 14.43
N SER A 45 -5.84 -5.31 13.12
CA SER A 45 -4.88 -4.55 12.32
C SER A 45 -5.53 -3.30 11.73
N PRO A 46 -4.92 -2.11 11.84
CA PRO A 46 -5.48 -0.88 11.29
C PRO A 46 -5.46 -0.93 9.76
N ILE A 47 -6.63 -1.03 9.13
CA ILE A 47 -6.78 -0.70 7.71
C ILE A 47 -6.68 0.83 7.60
N GLN A 48 -5.67 1.30 6.88
CA GLN A 48 -5.42 2.72 6.68
C GLN A 48 -5.83 3.13 5.27
N TYR A 49 -6.47 4.29 5.15
CA TYR A 49 -6.70 4.94 3.88
C TYR A 49 -5.61 6.00 3.66
N MET A 50 -4.82 5.84 2.60
CA MET A 50 -3.69 6.73 2.29
C MET A 50 -3.87 7.34 0.92
N VAL A 51 -3.43 8.59 0.76
CA VAL A 51 -3.41 9.32 -0.52
C VAL A 51 -1.98 9.71 -0.81
N TYR A 52 -1.52 9.39 -2.01
CA TYR A 52 -0.18 9.66 -2.51
C TYR A 52 -0.28 10.58 -3.72
N GLU A 53 0.60 11.57 -3.81
CA GLU A 53 0.74 12.40 -5.01
C GLU A 53 1.55 11.66 -6.08
N LYS A 54 1.42 12.12 -7.34
CA LYS A 54 2.17 11.56 -8.45
C LYS A 54 3.68 11.65 -8.18
N GLY A 55 4.37 10.52 -8.28
CA GLY A 55 5.80 10.39 -8.03
C GLY A 55 6.15 10.03 -6.58
N ASP A 56 5.17 10.05 -5.66
CA ASP A 56 5.40 9.58 -4.30
C ASP A 56 5.70 8.09 -4.28
N LYS A 57 6.53 7.70 -3.31
CA LYS A 57 6.90 6.32 -3.09
C LYS A 57 6.03 5.72 -1.99
N LEU A 58 5.42 4.58 -2.28
CA LEU A 58 4.65 3.81 -1.31
C LEU A 58 5.59 2.95 -0.46
N TYR A 59 6.58 2.32 -1.09
CA TYR A 59 7.62 1.51 -0.45
C TYR A 59 8.83 1.26 -1.37
N GLU A 60 9.93 0.82 -0.77
CA GLU A 60 11.18 0.44 -1.45
C GLU A 60 11.40 -1.08 -1.47
N ILE A 61 12.13 -1.54 -2.49
CA ILE A 61 12.70 -2.89 -2.51
C ILE A 61 13.54 -3.13 -1.25
N ASP A 62 13.46 -4.36 -0.73
CA ASP A 62 14.11 -4.83 0.50
C ASP A 62 13.65 -4.15 1.80
N GLU A 63 12.77 -3.14 1.72
CA GLU A 63 12.10 -2.61 2.90
C GLU A 63 11.20 -3.69 3.53
N LYS A 64 11.21 -3.75 4.86
CA LYS A 64 10.38 -4.68 5.61
C LYS A 64 8.92 -4.35 5.35
N ALA A 65 8.17 -5.33 4.85
CA ALA A 65 6.76 -5.12 4.55
C ALA A 65 5.93 -5.03 5.84
N GLU A 66 5.32 -3.87 6.05
CA GLU A 66 4.35 -3.62 7.12
C GLU A 66 2.91 -3.64 6.60
N TYR A 67 2.71 -3.39 5.29
CA TYR A 67 1.40 -3.24 4.68
C TYR A 67 1.30 -4.00 3.36
N ILE A 68 0.07 -4.37 3.01
CA ILE A 68 -0.31 -4.71 1.64
C ILE A 68 -1.32 -3.65 1.21
N TYR A 69 -1.14 -3.13 0.00
CA TYR A 69 -1.93 -2.02 -0.49
C TYR A 69 -2.96 -2.53 -1.49
N THR A 70 -4.17 -1.98 -1.42
CA THR A 70 -5.17 -2.11 -2.50
C THR A 70 -5.33 -0.74 -3.15
N LEU A 71 -5.18 -0.66 -4.46
CA LEU A 71 -5.29 0.61 -5.17
C LEU A 71 -6.77 1.01 -5.36
N HIS A 72 -7.17 2.15 -4.80
CA HIS A 72 -8.55 2.65 -4.91
C HIS A 72 -8.80 3.44 -6.19
N ASP A 73 -7.84 4.27 -6.60
CA ASP A 73 -7.90 5.11 -7.79
C ASP A 73 -6.48 5.44 -8.27
N GLY A 74 -6.34 5.78 -9.56
CA GLY A 74 -5.05 6.09 -10.18
C GLY A 74 -4.28 4.86 -10.69
N ILE A 75 -2.97 5.04 -10.86
CA ILE A 75 -2.04 4.03 -11.38
C ILE A 75 -0.80 4.00 -10.49
N ILE A 76 -0.35 2.81 -10.09
CA ILE A 76 0.94 2.64 -9.42
C ILE A 76 1.89 1.90 -10.38
N LYS A 77 3.12 2.39 -10.47
CA LYS A 77 4.21 1.75 -11.19
C LYS A 77 5.03 0.92 -10.21
N LEU A 78 5.16 -0.38 -10.51
CA LEU A 78 6.16 -1.23 -9.88
C LEU A 78 7.43 -1.24 -10.74
N GLU A 79 8.57 -0.93 -10.14
CA GLU A 79 9.85 -0.91 -10.84
C GLU A 79 10.97 -1.56 -10.05
N GLN A 80 12.00 -2.00 -10.77
CA GLN A 80 13.24 -2.50 -10.19
C GLN A 80 14.43 -1.70 -10.73
N SER A 81 15.40 -1.47 -9.85
CA SER A 81 16.72 -1.00 -10.24
C SER A 81 17.51 -2.14 -10.86
N LEU A 82 18.04 -1.93 -12.06
CA LEU A 82 18.99 -2.83 -12.70
C LEU A 82 20.40 -2.58 -12.17
N PRO A 83 21.32 -3.57 -12.21
CA PRO A 83 22.72 -3.37 -11.84
C PRO A 83 23.43 -2.27 -12.64
N THR A 84 22.91 -1.93 -13.81
CA THR A 84 23.38 -0.85 -14.69
C THR A 84 22.97 0.55 -14.21
N GLY A 85 22.10 0.66 -13.20
CA GLY A 85 21.55 1.91 -12.67
C GLY A 85 20.24 2.36 -13.34
N GLU A 86 19.81 1.66 -14.40
CA GLU A 86 18.54 1.94 -15.06
C GLU A 86 17.36 1.39 -14.24
N ARG A 87 16.19 2.00 -14.41
CA ARG A 87 14.93 1.57 -13.76
C ARG A 87 14.05 0.89 -14.79
N ARG A 88 13.56 -0.31 -14.47
CA ARG A 88 12.66 -1.07 -15.34
C ARG A 88 11.29 -1.18 -14.69
N ILE A 89 10.27 -0.74 -15.42
CA ILE A 89 8.87 -1.00 -15.06
C ILE A 89 8.60 -2.49 -15.25
N VAL A 90 8.21 -3.16 -14.17
CA VAL A 90 7.85 -4.59 -14.20
C VAL A 90 6.35 -4.79 -14.28
N ARG A 91 5.57 -3.84 -13.73
CA ARG A 91 4.11 -3.88 -13.76
C ARG A 91 3.52 -2.48 -13.56
N LEU A 92 2.37 -2.24 -14.18
CA LEU A 92 1.47 -1.14 -13.84
C LEU A 92 0.27 -1.73 -13.12
N LEU A 93 -0.07 -1.15 -11.98
CA LEU A 93 -1.23 -1.50 -11.18
C LEU A 93 -2.31 -0.44 -11.38
N SER A 94 -3.55 -0.89 -11.37
CA SER A 94 -4.76 -0.11 -11.59
C SER A 94 -5.77 -0.38 -10.48
N ARG A 95 -6.90 0.30 -10.51
CA ARG A 95 -7.95 0.17 -9.49
C ARG A 95 -8.29 -1.29 -9.18
N GLY A 96 -8.19 -1.66 -7.91
CA GLY A 96 -8.41 -3.02 -7.39
C GLY A 96 -7.17 -3.91 -7.34
N ASP A 97 -6.09 -3.55 -8.04
CA ASP A 97 -4.82 -4.29 -7.96
C ASP A 97 -4.18 -4.16 -6.57
N LEU A 98 -3.34 -5.15 -6.25
CA LEU A 98 -2.58 -5.22 -5.01
C LEU A 98 -1.11 -4.87 -5.24
N ALA A 99 -0.55 -4.07 -4.33
CA ALA A 99 0.88 -3.83 -4.23
C ALA A 99 1.43 -4.45 -2.94
N GLY A 100 2.61 -5.08 -3.01
CA GLY A 100 3.32 -5.64 -1.87
C GLY A 100 2.84 -7.02 -1.42
N VAL A 101 1.89 -7.64 -2.13
CA VAL A 101 1.36 -8.98 -1.79
C VAL A 101 2.43 -10.07 -1.83
N GLU A 102 3.47 -9.90 -2.64
CA GLU A 102 4.60 -10.83 -2.72
C GLU A 102 5.38 -10.93 -1.40
N ALA A 103 5.35 -9.85 -0.60
CA ALA A 103 6.06 -9.77 0.67
C ALA A 103 5.44 -10.64 1.77
N VAL A 104 4.25 -11.23 1.53
CA VAL A 104 3.68 -12.27 2.41
C VAL A 104 4.59 -13.50 2.49
N THR A 105 5.33 -13.77 1.41
CA THR A 105 6.22 -14.95 1.32
C THR A 105 7.71 -14.58 1.30
N ALA A 106 8.04 -13.33 1.01
CA ALA A 106 9.40 -12.82 0.97
C ALA A 106 9.81 -12.14 2.30
N ALA A 107 11.09 -11.79 2.43
CA ALA A 107 11.59 -11.09 3.61
C ALA A 107 11.25 -9.58 3.65
N GLY A 108 10.82 -9.02 2.51
CA GLY A 108 10.49 -7.61 2.31
C GLY A 108 9.88 -7.41 0.93
N TYR A 109 9.59 -6.16 0.55
CA TYR A 109 9.08 -5.85 -0.78
C TYR A 109 10.12 -6.21 -1.86
N GLN A 110 9.64 -6.61 -3.04
CA GLN A 110 10.52 -7.10 -4.12
C GLN A 110 10.68 -6.08 -5.26
N HIS A 111 10.06 -4.91 -5.11
CA HIS A 111 10.00 -3.85 -6.11
C HIS A 111 9.86 -2.50 -5.38
N ASP A 112 10.15 -1.41 -6.07
CA ASP A 112 9.70 -0.08 -5.64
C ASP A 112 8.29 0.16 -6.19
N ALA A 113 7.41 0.72 -5.35
CA ALA A 113 6.07 1.15 -5.76
C ALA A 113 5.96 2.68 -5.78
N ILE A 114 5.64 3.23 -6.95
CA ILE A 114 5.60 4.68 -7.20
C ILE A 114 4.23 5.08 -7.77
N ALA A 115 3.62 6.14 -7.22
CA ALA A 115 2.36 6.72 -7.69
C ALA A 115 2.50 7.61 -8.93
#